data_AF-A0A383D734-F1
#
_entry.id   AF-A0A383D734-F1
#
_cell.length_a   1.000
_cell.length_b   1.000
_cell.length_c   1.000
_cell.angle_alpha   90.00
_cell.angle_beta   90.00
_cell.angle_gamma   90.00
#
_symmetry.space_group_name_H-M   'P 1'
#
loop_
_entity.id
_entity.type
_entity.pdbx_description
1 polymer ?
#
loop_
_entity_poly.entity_id
_entity_poly.type
_entity_poly.pdbx_seq_one_letter_code
_entity_poly.pdbx_strand_id
1 'polypeptide(L)'
;HHDSPAQRVGGAPTSDFPTVVHATPMLSLDNSYSREDGVAFDSRVHNGLGLGQAEDEDDDEAVEYVAELKIDGVALSLIYEDSRLVRAVTRGDGLQGDEVTNNARTIGAIPLRLRQPGVTCHVRGEVYMARGDFAALNQGQEETGQPVFANPRNSTAGTLKLQNPKAVAERRLRYFAYWIDRPLPHTYATHAERLGALKNLGFPVNPEWANCPSLEDVFAFYDRCGAARGDLAYEVD
;
A
#
# COMPACT_ATOMS: atom_id res chain seq x y z
N HIS A 1 -11.77 25.18 8.06
CA HIS A 1 -11.57 23.79 8.51
C HIS A 1 -11.41 22.91 7.28
N HIS A 2 -10.19 22.50 6.92
CA HIS A 2 -9.83 21.79 5.68
C HIS A 2 -10.07 20.26 5.70
N ASP A 3 -10.65 19.73 6.78
CA ASP A 3 -10.75 18.28 7.03
C ASP A 3 -12.18 17.72 6.82
N SER A 4 -13.09 18.48 6.21
CA SER A 4 -14.48 18.05 5.98
C SER A 4 -14.57 17.09 4.78
N PRO A 5 -15.38 16.00 4.84
CA PRO A 5 -15.64 15.12 3.70
C PRO A 5 -16.10 15.87 2.44
N ALA A 6 -16.86 16.96 2.62
CA ALA A 6 -17.34 17.81 1.52
C ALA A 6 -16.23 18.59 0.79
N GLN A 7 -15.02 18.68 1.38
CA GLN A 7 -13.88 19.39 0.81
C GLN A 7 -12.84 18.48 0.14
N ARG A 8 -13.05 17.15 0.12
CA ARG A 8 -12.15 16.20 -0.57
C ARG A 8 -12.00 16.47 -2.07
N VAL A 9 -13.00 17.10 -2.66
CA VAL A 9 -13.12 17.37 -4.11
C VAL A 9 -12.95 18.87 -4.43
N GLY A 10 -12.56 19.67 -3.42
CA GLY A 10 -12.39 21.13 -3.51
C GLY A 10 -10.92 21.54 -3.63
N GLY A 11 -10.30 21.28 -4.79
CA GLY A 11 -8.95 21.77 -5.13
C GLY A 11 -8.96 22.41 -6.51
N ALA A 12 -8.22 23.52 -6.68
CA ALA A 12 -7.94 24.05 -8.01
C ALA A 12 -7.10 23.03 -8.81
N PRO A 13 -7.22 23.00 -10.15
CA PRO A 13 -6.35 22.16 -10.96
C PRO A 13 -4.87 22.43 -10.63
N THR A 14 -4.14 21.35 -10.38
CA THR A 14 -2.70 21.41 -10.17
C THR A 14 -2.03 21.61 -11.54
N SER A 15 -1.16 22.62 -11.66
CA SER A 15 -0.43 22.89 -12.91
C SER A 15 0.79 21.99 -13.11
N ASP A 16 1.40 21.50 -12.02
CA ASP A 16 2.61 20.66 -12.04
C ASP A 16 2.72 19.80 -10.77
N PHE A 17 3.43 18.68 -10.85
CA PHE A 17 3.67 17.77 -9.73
C PHE A 17 5.14 17.84 -9.32
N PRO A 18 5.49 18.62 -8.29
CA PRO A 18 6.88 18.79 -7.93
C PRO A 18 7.46 17.48 -7.41
N THR A 19 8.70 17.19 -7.81
CA THR A 19 9.45 16.04 -7.30
C THR A 19 9.96 16.32 -5.89
N VAL A 20 9.73 15.38 -4.98
CA VAL A 20 10.07 15.46 -3.56
C VAL A 20 10.88 14.24 -3.16
N VAL A 21 11.98 14.47 -2.45
CA VAL A 21 12.83 13.43 -1.89
C VAL A 21 12.14 12.80 -0.68
N HIS A 22 12.12 11.47 -0.61
CA HIS A 22 11.61 10.75 0.54
C HIS A 22 12.56 10.89 1.72
N ALA A 23 12.02 11.18 2.92
CA ALA A 23 12.83 11.26 4.15
C ALA A 23 13.55 9.93 4.47
N THR A 24 12.99 8.81 4.02
CA THR A 24 13.60 7.50 4.07
C THR A 24 13.36 6.83 2.71
N PRO A 25 14.37 6.23 2.07
CA PRO A 25 14.18 5.52 0.81
C PRO A 25 13.05 4.48 0.87
N MET A 26 12.32 4.33 -0.23
CA MET A 26 11.34 3.28 -0.46
C MET A 26 12.03 2.14 -1.23
N LEU A 27 12.43 1.11 -0.48
CA LEU A 27 13.09 -0.07 -1.04
C LEU A 27 12.17 -0.81 -2.02
N SER A 28 12.74 -1.46 -3.03
CA SER A 28 12.07 -2.49 -3.80
C SER A 28 12.08 -3.80 -3.03
N LEU A 29 11.19 -4.71 -3.42
CA LEU A 29 11.23 -6.11 -3.00
C LEU A 29 11.89 -6.93 -4.10
N ASP A 30 12.72 -7.88 -3.70
CA ASP A 30 13.18 -8.95 -4.60
C ASP A 30 12.01 -9.91 -4.87
N ASN A 31 12.03 -10.55 -6.04
CA ASN A 31 10.98 -11.48 -6.46
C ASN A 31 11.46 -12.92 -6.33
N SER A 32 10.52 -13.81 -6.01
CA SER A 32 10.68 -15.26 -6.01
C SER A 32 9.64 -15.86 -6.96
N TYR A 33 9.99 -16.93 -7.68
CA TYR A 33 9.11 -17.59 -8.64
C TYR A 33 8.92 -19.09 -8.37
N SER A 34 9.51 -19.59 -7.29
CA SER A 34 9.51 -21.01 -6.94
C SER A 34 9.53 -21.19 -5.42
N ARG A 35 9.11 -22.37 -4.94
CA ARG A 35 9.20 -22.68 -3.50
C ARG A 35 10.64 -22.84 -3.06
N GLU A 36 11.49 -23.33 -3.96
CA GLU A 36 12.93 -23.47 -3.78
C GLU A 36 13.59 -22.11 -3.51
N ASP A 37 13.20 -21.06 -4.25
CA ASP A 37 13.65 -19.69 -3.98
C ASP A 37 13.19 -19.19 -2.60
N GLY A 38 11.97 -19.56 -2.18
CA GLY A 38 11.44 -19.28 -0.85
C GLY A 38 12.23 -19.95 0.28
N VAL A 39 12.54 -21.25 0.13
CA VAL A 39 13.39 -22.01 1.06
C VAL A 39 14.81 -21.43 1.10
N ALA A 40 15.36 -21.05 -0.05
CA ALA A 40 16.66 -20.41 -0.12
C ALA A 40 16.66 -19.02 0.56
N PHE A 41 15.57 -18.26 0.44
CA PHE A 41 15.39 -16.99 1.16
C PHE A 41 15.35 -17.22 2.67
N ASP A 42 14.51 -18.13 3.15
CA ASP A 42 14.37 -18.47 4.56
C ASP A 42 15.70 -18.95 5.16
N SER A 43 16.46 -19.78 4.42
CA SER A 43 17.80 -20.20 4.82
C SER A 43 18.76 -19.02 4.94
N ARG A 44 18.69 -18.02 4.06
CA ARG A 44 19.52 -16.80 4.17
C ARG A 44 19.13 -15.95 5.37
N VAL A 45 17.84 -15.91 5.73
CA VAL A 45 17.35 -15.18 6.91
C VAL A 45 17.88 -15.81 8.19
N HIS A 46 17.69 -17.12 8.37
CA HIS A 46 18.20 -17.85 9.55
C HIS A 46 19.71 -17.69 9.71
N ASN A 47 20.47 -17.95 8.65
CA ASN A 47 21.93 -17.77 8.65
C ASN A 47 22.35 -16.31 8.98
N GLY A 48 21.61 -15.33 8.45
CA GLY A 48 21.88 -13.91 8.68
C GLY A 48 21.60 -13.46 10.12
N LEU A 49 20.67 -14.14 10.80
CA LEU A 49 20.34 -13.93 12.21
C LEU A 49 21.21 -14.78 13.16
N GLY A 50 22.04 -15.68 12.62
CA GLY A 50 22.83 -16.61 13.42
C GLY A 50 22.00 -17.73 14.05
N LEU A 51 20.78 -17.92 13.59
CA LEU A 51 19.88 -18.99 13.97
C LEU A 51 20.26 -20.21 13.13
N GLY A 52 20.35 -21.40 13.74
CA GLY A 52 20.46 -22.65 12.99
C GLY A 52 19.23 -22.88 12.12
N GLN A 53 19.19 -23.98 11.35
CA GLN A 53 17.87 -24.44 10.91
C GLN A 53 17.11 -24.89 12.14
N ALA A 54 15.87 -24.44 12.33
CA ALA A 54 15.04 -24.89 13.45
C ALA A 54 14.93 -26.41 13.37
N GLU A 55 15.57 -27.13 14.31
CA GLU A 55 15.57 -28.59 14.33
C GLU A 55 14.34 -29.14 15.06
N ASP A 56 13.67 -28.32 15.90
CA ASP A 56 12.51 -28.70 16.72
C ASP A 56 11.38 -27.65 16.68
N GLU A 57 10.12 -28.10 16.83
CA GLU A 57 8.91 -27.25 16.82
C GLU A 57 8.78 -26.31 18.06
N ASP A 58 9.55 -26.56 19.12
CA ASP A 58 9.51 -25.83 20.41
C ASP A 58 10.66 -24.81 20.56
N ASP A 59 11.36 -24.47 19.47
CA ASP A 59 12.46 -23.51 19.53
C ASP A 59 11.94 -22.07 19.55
N ASP A 60 12.05 -21.39 20.70
CA ASP A 60 11.72 -19.96 20.89
C ASP A 60 12.55 -19.02 19.96
N GLU A 61 13.49 -19.58 19.21
CA GLU A 61 14.38 -18.92 18.23
C GLU A 61 13.87 -18.97 16.77
N ALA A 62 12.65 -19.45 16.51
CA ALA A 62 12.10 -19.55 15.15
C ALA A 62 11.78 -18.18 14.49
N VAL A 63 12.06 -18.07 13.19
CA VAL A 63 11.74 -16.87 12.39
C VAL A 63 10.25 -16.87 12.01
N GLU A 64 9.52 -15.91 12.55
CA GLU A 64 8.13 -15.64 12.15
C GLU A 64 8.03 -14.68 10.96
N TYR A 65 6.99 -14.87 10.14
CA TYR A 65 6.68 -14.07 8.97
C TYR A 65 5.31 -13.39 9.08
N VAL A 66 5.16 -12.26 8.39
CA VAL A 66 3.85 -11.68 8.07
C VAL A 66 3.68 -11.75 6.56
N ALA A 67 2.64 -12.46 6.11
CA ALA A 67 2.32 -12.59 4.70
C ALA A 67 1.21 -11.60 4.32
N GLU A 68 1.44 -10.82 3.26
CA GLU A 68 0.49 -9.86 2.70
C GLU A 68 0.32 -10.06 1.19
N LEU A 69 -0.86 -9.72 0.66
CA LEU A 69 -1.08 -9.70 -0.77
C LEU A 69 -0.33 -8.53 -1.44
N LYS A 70 0.41 -8.83 -2.51
CA LYS A 70 1.06 -7.83 -3.34
C LYS A 70 0.03 -7.16 -4.26
N ILE A 71 -0.54 -6.06 -3.81
CA ILE A 71 -1.55 -5.31 -4.57
C ILE A 71 -0.95 -4.76 -5.87
N ASP A 72 -1.62 -4.95 -7.01
CA ASP A 72 -1.18 -4.38 -8.28
C ASP A 72 -1.66 -2.92 -8.41
N GLY A 73 -0.79 -2.00 -8.01
CA GLY A 73 -1.10 -0.59 -7.93
C GLY A 73 0.11 0.33 -7.99
N VAL A 74 0.00 1.45 -7.28
CA VAL A 74 1.06 2.46 -7.17
C VAL A 74 1.34 2.76 -5.71
N ALA A 75 2.55 2.43 -5.28
CA ALA A 75 3.05 2.77 -3.96
C ALA A 75 3.01 4.29 -3.71
N LEU A 76 2.44 4.67 -2.56
CA LEU A 76 2.24 6.05 -2.14
C LEU A 76 2.66 6.21 -0.67
N SER A 77 3.48 7.23 -0.43
CA SER A 77 3.91 7.70 0.89
C SER A 77 3.03 8.86 1.34
N LEU A 78 2.52 8.80 2.57
CA LEU A 78 1.65 9.80 3.18
C LEU A 78 2.31 10.35 4.43
N ILE A 79 2.44 11.67 4.51
CA ILE A 79 3.06 12.39 5.62
C ILE A 79 1.96 13.09 6.40
N TYR A 80 1.90 12.80 7.70
CA TYR A 80 0.99 13.45 8.64
C TYR A 80 1.78 14.27 9.66
N GLU A 81 1.29 15.46 9.96
CA GLU A 81 1.79 16.32 11.03
C GLU A 81 0.61 16.77 11.91
N ASP A 82 0.74 16.63 13.24
CA ASP A 82 -0.36 16.89 14.19
C ASP A 82 -1.67 16.21 13.74
N SER A 83 -1.55 14.94 13.34
CA SER A 83 -2.59 14.06 12.82
C SER A 83 -3.22 14.49 11.51
N ARG A 84 -2.75 15.53 10.83
CA ARG A 84 -3.33 15.99 9.55
C ARG A 84 -2.46 15.58 8.38
N LEU A 85 -3.07 15.10 7.31
CA LEU A 85 -2.38 14.81 6.06
C LEU A 85 -1.80 16.12 5.53
N VAL A 86 -0.48 16.23 5.46
CA VAL A 86 0.21 17.41 4.92
C VAL A 86 0.78 17.16 3.53
N ARG A 87 1.19 15.91 3.24
CA ARG A 87 1.79 15.59 1.95
C ARG A 87 1.53 14.13 1.53
N ALA A 88 1.36 13.90 0.23
CA ALA A 88 1.39 12.57 -0.38
C ALA A 88 2.40 12.56 -1.53
N VAL A 89 3.28 11.57 -1.58
CA VAL A 89 4.36 11.46 -2.56
C VAL A 89 4.35 10.06 -3.16
N THR A 90 4.31 9.97 -4.49
CA THR A 90 4.45 8.68 -5.20
C THR A 90 5.83 8.07 -4.95
N ARG A 91 5.97 6.75 -5.14
CA ARG A 91 7.29 6.10 -4.97
C ARG A 91 8.37 6.69 -5.87
N GLY A 92 8.05 6.93 -7.15
CA GLY A 92 9.04 7.28 -8.17
C GLY A 92 10.14 6.22 -8.28
N ASP A 93 11.40 6.66 -8.20
CA ASP A 93 12.57 5.78 -8.22
C ASP A 93 12.88 5.13 -6.86
N GLY A 94 12.14 5.51 -5.81
CA GLY A 94 12.32 5.06 -4.44
C GLY A 94 13.15 6.02 -3.58
N LEU A 95 13.91 6.94 -4.17
CA LEU A 95 14.57 8.04 -3.48
C LEU A 95 13.75 9.32 -3.53
N GLN A 96 13.09 9.57 -4.66
CA GLN A 96 12.21 10.71 -4.87
C GLN A 96 10.99 10.32 -5.72
N GLY A 97 9.93 11.09 -5.59
CA GLY A 97 8.74 10.94 -6.41
C GLY A 97 7.91 12.19 -6.47
N ASP A 98 6.82 12.13 -7.21
CA ASP A 98 5.97 13.28 -7.46
C ASP A 98 5.00 13.51 -6.29
N GLU A 99 4.88 14.75 -5.85
CA GLU A 99 3.95 15.20 -4.83
C GLU A 99 2.53 15.31 -5.41
N VAL A 100 1.61 14.48 -4.90
CA VAL A 100 0.25 14.30 -5.43
C VAL A 100 -0.81 14.51 -4.35
N THR A 101 -0.57 15.39 -3.37
CA THR A 101 -1.40 15.57 -2.18
C THR A 101 -2.84 15.92 -2.53
N ASN A 102 -3.06 16.84 -3.47
CA ASN A 102 -4.41 17.22 -3.91
C ASN A 102 -5.20 16.02 -4.45
N ASN A 103 -4.52 15.15 -5.20
CA ASN A 103 -5.13 13.95 -5.77
C ASN A 103 -5.35 12.88 -4.70
N ALA A 104 -4.38 12.67 -3.80
CA ALA A 104 -4.51 11.73 -2.68
C ALA A 104 -5.65 12.10 -1.72
N ARG A 105 -5.92 13.39 -1.48
CA ARG A 105 -7.05 13.85 -0.65
C ARG A 105 -8.42 13.40 -1.17
N THR A 106 -8.53 13.17 -2.48
CA THR A 106 -9.78 12.71 -3.12
C THR A 106 -10.08 11.24 -2.84
N ILE A 107 -9.05 10.47 -2.46
CA ILE A 107 -9.15 9.04 -2.16
C ILE A 107 -9.82 8.87 -0.79
N GLY A 108 -11.07 8.41 -0.79
CA GLY A 108 -11.89 8.30 0.43
C GLY A 108 -11.27 7.42 1.52
N ALA A 109 -10.51 6.40 1.11
CA ALA A 109 -9.78 5.48 1.96
C ALA A 109 -8.60 6.13 2.73
N ILE A 110 -8.12 7.30 2.29
CA ILE A 110 -7.05 8.03 2.96
C ILE A 110 -7.68 9.00 3.98
N PRO A 111 -7.39 8.87 5.28
CA PRO A 111 -7.84 9.81 6.29
C PRO A 111 -7.23 11.20 6.05
N LEU A 112 -8.03 12.27 6.00
CA LEU A 112 -7.47 13.63 6.02
C LEU A 112 -6.91 13.99 7.40
N ARG A 113 -7.48 13.38 8.44
CA ARG A 113 -7.03 13.46 9.82
C ARG A 113 -7.04 12.06 10.44
N LEU A 114 -5.96 11.69 11.12
CA LEU A 114 -5.85 10.43 11.84
C LEU A 114 -6.80 10.42 13.05
N ARG A 115 -7.26 9.22 13.43
CA ARG A 115 -8.18 9.04 14.57
C ARG A 115 -7.57 9.44 15.91
N GLN A 116 -6.25 9.30 16.05
CA GLN A 116 -5.50 9.73 17.23
C GLN A 116 -4.95 11.14 17.02
N PRO A 117 -5.12 12.08 17.98
CA PRO A 117 -4.61 13.45 17.88
C PRO A 117 -3.10 13.55 18.17
N GLY A 118 -2.43 14.59 17.66
CA GLY A 118 -1.01 14.86 17.92
C GLY A 118 -0.01 13.91 17.24
N VAL A 119 -0.46 13.06 16.32
CA VAL A 119 0.39 12.03 15.68
C VAL A 119 1.08 12.61 14.44
N THR A 120 2.41 12.60 14.45
CA THR A 120 3.24 12.90 13.28
C THR A 120 3.91 11.62 12.83
N CYS A 121 3.64 11.19 11.59
CA CYS A 121 4.08 9.90 11.08
C CYS A 121 4.13 9.86 9.54
N HIS A 122 4.90 8.90 9.02
CA HIS A 122 4.92 8.52 7.61
C HIS A 122 4.24 7.16 7.43
N VAL A 123 3.23 7.11 6.55
CA VAL A 123 2.50 5.89 6.21
C VAL A 123 2.76 5.55 4.75
N ARG A 124 3.02 4.27 4.46
CA ARG A 124 3.19 3.74 3.11
C ARG A 124 2.13 2.68 2.84
N GLY A 125 1.74 2.61 1.58
CA GLY A 125 0.66 1.77 1.12
C GLY A 125 0.56 1.77 -0.39
N GLU A 126 -0.37 0.99 -0.90
CA GLU A 126 -0.62 0.87 -2.33
C GLU A 126 -1.94 1.56 -2.68
N VAL A 127 -1.90 2.49 -3.64
CA VAL A 127 -3.09 3.00 -4.30
C VAL A 127 -3.46 2.06 -5.43
N TYR A 128 -4.74 1.71 -5.56
CA TYR A 128 -5.19 0.79 -6.61
C TYR A 128 -6.59 1.15 -7.11
N MET A 129 -6.95 0.61 -8.27
CA MET A 129 -8.30 0.65 -8.83
C MET A 129 -8.89 -0.75 -8.76
N ALA A 130 -10.12 -0.86 -8.24
CA ALA A 130 -10.80 -2.14 -8.17
C ALA A 130 -11.19 -2.64 -9.57
N ARG A 131 -11.29 -3.96 -9.75
CA ARG A 131 -11.63 -4.59 -11.05
C ARG A 131 -12.92 -4.02 -11.65
N GLY A 132 -13.97 -3.90 -10.83
CA GLY A 132 -15.25 -3.36 -11.27
C GLY A 132 -15.20 -1.87 -11.67
N ASP A 133 -14.40 -1.06 -10.96
CA ASP A 133 -14.22 0.36 -11.29
C ASP A 133 -13.39 0.53 -12.57
N PHE A 134 -12.39 -0.34 -12.79
CA PHE A 134 -11.61 -0.38 -14.03
C PHE A 134 -12.46 -0.84 -15.23
N ALA A 135 -13.30 -1.86 -15.06
CA ALA A 135 -14.20 -2.33 -16.11
C ALA A 135 -15.20 -1.22 -16.52
N ALA A 136 -15.81 -0.55 -15.55
CA ALA A 136 -16.70 0.58 -15.80
C ALA A 136 -15.97 1.75 -16.50
N LEU A 137 -14.72 2.01 -16.11
CA LEU A 137 -13.89 3.02 -16.77
C LEU A 137 -13.66 2.69 -18.26
N ASN A 138 -13.31 1.44 -18.59
CA ASN A 138 -13.09 1.03 -19.97
C ASN A 138 -14.38 1.01 -20.79
N GLN A 139 -15.51 0.61 -20.18
CA GLN A 139 -16.81 0.70 -20.83
C GLN A 139 -17.11 2.15 -21.27
N GLY A 140 -16.85 3.14 -20.42
CA GLY A 140 -17.02 4.56 -20.78
C GLY A 140 -16.08 5.03 -21.93
N GLN A 141 -14.87 4.45 -22.03
CA GLN A 141 -13.97 4.72 -23.16
C GLN A 141 -14.56 4.18 -24.47
N GLU A 142 -15.09 2.95 -24.45
CA GLU A 142 -15.72 2.33 -25.63
C GLU A 142 -16.95 3.10 -26.09
N GLU A 143 -17.81 3.51 -25.16
CA GLU A 143 -19.03 4.30 -25.47
C GLU A 143 -18.70 5.65 -26.12
N THR A 144 -17.52 6.21 -25.84
CA THR A 144 -17.05 7.49 -26.41
C THR A 144 -16.07 7.31 -27.59
N GLY A 145 -15.85 6.07 -28.05
CA GLY A 145 -14.93 5.75 -29.15
C GLY A 145 -13.46 6.03 -28.83
N GLN A 146 -13.10 6.10 -27.55
CA GLN A 146 -11.73 6.31 -27.08
C GLN A 146 -11.00 4.97 -26.88
N PRO A 147 -9.66 4.95 -26.94
CA PRO A 147 -8.89 3.77 -26.59
C PRO A 147 -9.11 3.35 -25.13
N VAL A 148 -9.31 2.05 -24.91
CA VAL A 148 -9.38 1.46 -23.58
C VAL A 148 -8.01 1.46 -22.90
N PHE A 149 -8.03 1.48 -21.58
CA PHE A 149 -6.83 1.33 -20.77
C PHE A 149 -6.40 -0.14 -20.69
N ALA A 150 -5.08 -0.37 -20.66
CA ALA A 150 -4.51 -1.72 -20.74
C ALA A 150 -4.63 -2.53 -19.44
N ASN A 151 -4.40 -1.91 -18.27
CA ASN A 151 -4.51 -2.58 -16.98
C ASN A 151 -4.82 -1.57 -15.83
N PRO A 152 -5.34 -2.05 -14.69
CA PRO A 152 -5.68 -1.21 -13.54
C PRO A 152 -4.49 -0.42 -12.96
N ARG A 153 -3.29 -1.01 -12.96
CA ARG A 153 -2.06 -0.37 -12.46
C ARG A 153 -1.73 0.92 -13.19
N ASN A 154 -1.68 0.86 -14.52
CA ASN A 154 -1.39 1.99 -15.40
C ASN A 154 -2.47 3.05 -15.30
N SER A 155 -3.75 2.64 -15.24
CA SER A 155 -4.85 3.58 -15.00
C SER A 155 -4.75 4.27 -13.65
N THR A 156 -4.33 3.56 -12.61
CA THR A 156 -4.10 4.14 -11.28
C THR A 156 -2.97 5.17 -11.32
N ALA A 157 -1.84 4.83 -11.92
CA ALA A 157 -0.69 5.73 -12.08
C ALA A 157 -1.04 7.00 -12.86
N GLY A 158 -1.73 6.84 -14.01
CA GLY A 158 -2.19 7.97 -14.81
C GLY A 158 -3.19 8.84 -14.06
N THR A 159 -4.11 8.22 -13.32
CA THR A 159 -5.12 8.92 -12.52
C THR A 159 -4.48 9.80 -11.45
N LEU A 160 -3.47 9.29 -10.72
CA LEU A 160 -2.77 10.06 -9.69
C LEU A 160 -2.04 11.30 -10.24
N LYS A 161 -1.80 11.35 -11.55
CA LYS A 161 -1.15 12.47 -12.26
C LYS A 161 -2.12 13.33 -13.08
N LEU A 162 -3.43 13.20 -12.89
CA LEU A 162 -4.39 14.12 -13.51
C LEU A 162 -4.34 15.49 -12.83
N GLN A 163 -4.32 16.55 -13.63
CA GLN A 163 -4.29 17.92 -13.13
C GLN A 163 -5.56 18.30 -12.35
N ASN A 164 -6.71 17.73 -12.71
CA ASN A 164 -7.99 18.05 -12.08
C ASN A 164 -8.35 17.01 -11.00
N PRO A 165 -8.34 17.37 -9.70
CA PRO A 165 -8.68 16.46 -8.61
C PRO A 165 -10.11 15.93 -8.68
N LYS A 166 -11.03 16.63 -9.35
CA LYS A 166 -12.40 16.14 -9.57
C LYS A 166 -12.40 14.89 -10.45
N ALA A 167 -11.61 14.91 -11.52
CA ALA A 167 -11.45 13.75 -12.39
C ALA A 167 -10.81 12.58 -11.64
N VAL A 168 -9.88 12.83 -10.71
CA VAL A 168 -9.29 11.80 -9.84
C VAL A 168 -10.35 11.17 -8.93
N ALA A 169 -11.21 11.98 -8.31
CA ALA A 169 -12.29 11.50 -7.45
C ALA A 169 -13.25 10.57 -8.21
N GLU A 170 -13.57 10.87 -9.47
CA GLU A 170 -14.43 10.08 -10.34
C GLU A 170 -13.84 8.70 -10.67
N ARG A 171 -12.52 8.53 -10.61
CA ARG A 171 -11.84 7.24 -10.86
C ARG A 171 -11.89 6.27 -9.68
N ARG A 172 -12.45 6.68 -8.53
CA ARG A 172 -12.73 5.82 -7.36
C ARG A 172 -11.51 5.01 -6.90
N LEU A 173 -10.34 5.62 -6.92
CA LEU A 173 -9.12 4.99 -6.39
C LEU A 173 -9.31 4.61 -4.93
N ARG A 174 -8.63 3.53 -4.52
CA ARG A 174 -8.62 2.99 -3.17
C ARG A 174 -7.18 2.90 -2.67
N TYR A 175 -7.03 2.62 -1.38
CA TYR A 175 -5.73 2.54 -0.72
C TYR A 175 -5.72 1.37 0.25
N PHE A 176 -4.61 0.66 0.35
CA PHE A 176 -4.28 -0.21 1.49
C PHE A 176 -2.95 0.24 2.08
N ALA A 177 -2.93 0.53 3.37
CA ALA A 177 -1.70 0.78 4.09
C ALA A 177 -1.05 -0.54 4.49
N TYR A 178 0.28 -0.64 4.34
CA TYR A 178 1.06 -1.79 4.76
C TYR A 178 2.19 -1.41 5.72
N TRP A 179 2.60 -0.15 5.79
CA TRP A 179 3.70 0.26 6.66
C TRP A 179 3.48 1.65 7.26
N ILE A 180 3.97 1.84 8.47
CA ILE A 180 4.09 3.13 9.15
C ILE A 180 5.50 3.22 9.70
N ASP A 181 6.05 4.41 9.85
CA ASP A 181 7.29 4.64 10.59
C ASP A 181 7.08 4.42 12.10
N ARG A 182 8.03 4.84 12.95
CA ARG A 182 7.91 4.72 14.42
C ARG A 182 7.50 6.07 15.00
N PRO A 183 6.20 6.45 15.03
CA PRO A 183 5.79 7.70 15.63
C PRO A 183 6.04 7.62 17.14
N LEU A 184 6.96 8.44 17.66
CA LEU A 184 7.20 8.55 19.09
C LEU A 184 5.89 8.91 19.82
N PRO A 185 5.59 8.32 21.00
CA PRO A 185 6.42 7.40 21.79
C PRO A 185 6.27 5.92 21.43
N HIS A 186 5.54 5.58 20.36
CA HIS A 186 5.26 4.19 20.02
C HIS A 186 6.44 3.53 19.30
N THR A 187 6.84 2.38 19.83
CA THR A 187 7.71 1.43 19.13
C THR A 187 6.87 0.23 18.75
N TYR A 188 7.01 -0.22 17.50
CA TYR A 188 6.45 -1.49 17.04
C TYR A 188 7.57 -2.52 16.99
N ALA A 189 7.42 -3.59 17.76
CA ALA A 189 8.32 -4.74 17.79
C ALA A 189 8.14 -5.60 16.53
N THR A 190 6.90 -5.78 16.07
CA THR A 190 6.59 -6.63 14.90
C THR A 190 5.92 -5.85 13.77
N HIS A 191 5.92 -6.44 12.56
CA HIS A 191 5.15 -5.88 11.45
C HIS A 191 3.64 -6.01 11.66
N ALA A 192 3.18 -7.10 12.29
CA ALA A 192 1.77 -7.28 12.65
C ALA A 192 1.25 -6.14 13.56
N GLU A 193 2.05 -5.67 14.51
CA GLU A 193 1.73 -4.50 15.33
C GLU A 193 1.61 -3.22 14.50
N ARG A 194 2.44 -3.04 13.45
CA ARG A 194 2.31 -1.91 12.51
C ARG A 194 0.98 -1.96 11.77
N LEU A 195 0.59 -3.12 11.27
CA LEU A 195 -0.69 -3.33 10.60
C LEU A 195 -1.87 -3.03 11.56
N GLY A 196 -1.77 -3.46 12.83
CA GLY A 196 -2.73 -3.11 13.88
C GLY A 196 -2.80 -1.60 14.14
N ALA A 197 -1.64 -0.93 14.24
CA ALA A 197 -1.57 0.51 14.46
C ALA A 197 -2.18 1.31 13.30
N LEU A 198 -1.93 0.90 12.06
CA LEU A 198 -2.54 1.49 10.86
C LEU A 198 -4.08 1.43 10.92
N LYS A 199 -4.65 0.27 11.29
CA LYS A 199 -6.11 0.13 11.50
C LYS A 199 -6.61 1.09 12.59
N ASN A 200 -5.89 1.20 13.70
CA ASN A 200 -6.24 2.10 14.82
C ASN A 200 -6.21 3.58 14.43
N LEU A 201 -5.26 3.97 13.56
CA LEU A 201 -5.15 5.33 13.02
C LEU A 201 -6.22 5.67 11.98
N GLY A 202 -6.93 4.65 11.47
CA GLY A 202 -8.06 4.79 10.55
C GLY A 202 -7.76 4.41 9.11
N PHE A 203 -6.62 3.77 8.84
CA PHE A 203 -6.33 3.25 7.52
C PHE A 203 -6.99 1.90 7.27
N PRO A 204 -7.44 1.63 6.04
CA PRO A 204 -7.67 0.28 5.58
C PRO A 204 -6.33 -0.46 5.46
N VAL A 205 -6.26 -1.64 6.04
CA VAL A 205 -5.20 -2.63 5.84
C VAL A 205 -5.84 -3.82 5.15
N ASN A 206 -5.12 -4.46 4.23
CA ASN A 206 -5.67 -5.58 3.47
C ASN A 206 -6.19 -6.68 4.42
N PRO A 207 -7.42 -7.21 4.28
CA PRO A 207 -7.95 -8.15 5.26
C PRO A 207 -7.32 -9.55 5.17
N GLU A 208 -6.64 -9.86 4.07
CA GLU A 208 -6.13 -11.21 3.81
C GLU A 208 -4.79 -11.50 4.47
N TRP A 209 -4.12 -10.51 5.10
CA TRP A 209 -2.80 -10.75 5.72
C TRP A 209 -2.88 -11.77 6.85
N ALA A 210 -1.77 -12.49 7.06
CA ALA A 210 -1.66 -13.47 8.13
C ALA A 210 -0.31 -13.39 8.83
N ASN A 211 -0.30 -13.71 10.13
CA ASN A 211 0.91 -14.15 10.81
C ASN A 211 1.19 -15.60 10.41
N CYS A 212 2.42 -15.87 10.02
CA CYS A 212 2.90 -17.16 9.56
C CYS A 212 4.08 -17.56 10.46
N PRO A 213 3.86 -18.42 11.47
CA PRO A 213 4.92 -18.86 12.38
C PRO A 213 6.11 -19.52 11.68
N SER A 214 5.89 -20.10 10.49
CA SER A 214 6.92 -20.76 9.71
C SER A 214 6.85 -20.43 8.21
N LEU A 215 7.87 -20.84 7.45
CA LEU A 215 7.83 -20.80 5.99
C LEU A 215 6.72 -21.69 5.41
N GLU A 216 6.39 -22.81 6.05
CA GLU A 216 5.28 -23.67 5.61
C GLU A 216 3.95 -22.91 5.67
N ASP A 217 3.73 -22.12 6.72
CA ASP A 217 2.55 -21.25 6.83
C ASP A 217 2.52 -20.17 5.76
N VAL A 218 3.68 -19.64 5.34
CA VAL A 218 3.77 -18.71 4.20
C VAL A 218 3.36 -19.40 2.90
N PHE A 219 3.76 -20.65 2.69
CA PHE A 219 3.34 -21.40 1.51
C PHE A 219 1.84 -21.77 1.54
N ALA A 220 1.31 -22.14 2.70
CA ALA A 220 -0.12 -22.39 2.88
C ALA A 220 -0.94 -21.12 2.61
N PHE A 221 -0.44 -19.96 3.05
CA PHE A 221 -0.98 -18.66 2.70
C PHE A 221 -0.98 -18.42 1.19
N TYR A 222 0.17 -18.64 0.54
CA TYR A 222 0.34 -18.44 -0.90
C TYR A 222 -0.65 -19.29 -1.70
N ASP A 223 -0.80 -20.57 -1.38
CA ASP A 223 -1.72 -21.48 -2.08
C ASP A 223 -3.18 -21.03 -1.92
N ARG A 224 -3.59 -20.71 -0.69
CA ARG A 224 -4.95 -20.23 -0.38
C ARG A 224 -5.27 -18.96 -1.17
N CYS A 225 -4.38 -17.98 -1.12
CA CYS A 225 -4.57 -16.71 -1.82
C CYS A 225 -4.50 -16.87 -3.35
N GLY A 226 -3.64 -17.77 -3.85
CA GLY A 226 -3.56 -18.11 -5.26
C GLY A 226 -4.86 -18.70 -5.79
N ALA A 227 -5.48 -19.62 -5.04
CA ALA A 227 -6.77 -20.21 -5.38
C ALA A 227 -7.91 -19.17 -5.38
N ALA A 228 -7.88 -18.21 -4.46
CA ALA A 228 -8.90 -17.15 -4.33
C ALA A 228 -8.62 -15.91 -5.21
N ARG A 229 -7.51 -15.85 -5.95
CA ARG A 229 -7.07 -14.66 -6.70
C ARG A 229 -8.13 -14.09 -7.64
N GLY A 230 -8.89 -14.97 -8.29
CA GLY A 230 -9.95 -14.59 -9.23
C GLY A 230 -11.17 -13.94 -8.58
N ASP A 231 -11.40 -14.20 -7.29
CA ASP A 231 -12.55 -13.70 -6.54
C ASP A 231 -12.28 -12.34 -5.88
N LEU A 232 -11.01 -11.92 -5.85
CA LEU A 232 -10.62 -10.63 -5.29
C LEU A 232 -11.17 -9.47 -6.14
N ALA A 233 -11.75 -8.48 -5.47
CA ALA A 233 -12.26 -7.26 -6.12
C ALA A 233 -11.17 -6.34 -6.68
N TYR A 234 -9.89 -6.71 -6.55
CA TYR A 234 -8.71 -5.98 -6.98
C TYR A 234 -7.68 -6.94 -7.58
N GLU A 235 -6.77 -6.38 -8.38
CA GLU A 235 -5.64 -7.14 -8.91
C GLU A 235 -4.54 -7.28 -7.84
N VAL A 236 -3.90 -8.43 -7.84
CA VAL A 236 -2.68 -8.73 -7.09
C VAL A 236 -1.69 -9.32 -8.08
N ASP A 237 -0.40 -9.07 -7.88
CA ASP A 237 0.69 -9.57 -8.75
C ASP A 237 1.02 -11.03 -8.45
#